data_AF-A0AAN9ALA1-F1
#
_entry.id   AF-A0AAN9ALA1-F1
#
_cell.length_a   1.000
_cell.length_b   1.000
_cell.length_c   1.000
_cell.angle_alpha   90.00
_cell.angle_beta   90.00
_cell.angle_gamma   90.00
#
_symmetry.space_group_name_H-M   'P 1'
#
loop_
_entity.id
_entity.type
_entity.pdbx_description
1 polymer ?
#
loop_
_entity_poly.entity_id
_entity_poly.type
_entity_poly.pdbx_seq_one_letter_code
_entity_poly.pdbx_strand_id
1 'polypeptide(L)'
;MCVQKVTTEDPHQQMLARLEWELEQRKELAGKLKEAQTSREKISQEIQKKEDYLDTLQPKLQAILEVTRPVQNYLKMPYDDVREQQQTARHLPLPLYVLYMQASAYQQACDKFLKVTIEGNVDEAKSMDLDMPEIDDDSDSDQDAEEQEKRTSKRRRKTQEARLAEKRQRVIRKHPLCVNLEITAKDGSVLHLTFFFLPTLHIITVGVKVVPSKDVSTNSITGGDLMSPQTVLDELYPGDHGETTPNPANQYELGRYGMGEFGQYVDRVGRPYMWAQWLGGLQFLDLTESDTPSGSTSMTVRAKTSISATYMQQSIKRLRQRLKARLGLLRQLSSLEQGVVPLSGSVIKKFPAKIVSRLSSWKRITLDDLEGLPHAKRLVEGGFVSRNDLLFCAVLERGSAKLMAHIIVSVDYPEVAPLFLISIAWQSHRTALTDMHVKELEEEVNIHYEELVVDKTHDQLLSAQVQRLLVAFDVYLETETLDLTAPVEIPKEKVIPRMYRGPSRSKPYKYVPELAVFTQR
;
A
#
# COMPACT_ATOMS: atom_id res chain seq x y z
N MET A 1 -50.38 -74.83 -24.96
CA MET A 1 -51.58 -75.17 -24.15
C MET A 1 -51.64 -76.62 -23.67
N CYS A 2 -50.79 -77.57 -24.11
CA CYS A 2 -50.81 -78.96 -23.60
C CYS A 2 -50.01 -79.25 -22.31
N VAL A 3 -49.08 -78.38 -21.90
CA VAL A 3 -48.17 -78.68 -20.76
C VAL A 3 -48.80 -78.35 -19.39
N GLN A 4 -49.72 -77.39 -19.32
CA GLN A 4 -50.32 -76.94 -18.04
C GLN A 4 -51.36 -77.93 -17.45
N LYS A 5 -51.96 -78.80 -18.28
CA LYS A 5 -52.97 -79.76 -17.80
C LYS A 5 -52.40 -81.05 -17.24
N VAL A 6 -51.14 -81.39 -17.53
CA VAL A 6 -50.51 -82.64 -17.09
C VAL A 6 -49.75 -82.46 -15.75
N THR A 7 -49.29 -81.25 -15.44
CA THR A 7 -48.45 -80.95 -14.27
C THR A 7 -49.22 -80.70 -12.96
N THR A 8 -50.56 -80.75 -12.98
CA THR A 8 -51.40 -80.53 -11.79
C THR A 8 -51.84 -81.81 -11.08
N GLU A 9 -51.75 -82.97 -11.73
CA GLU A 9 -52.21 -84.26 -11.17
C GLU A 9 -51.06 -85.12 -10.60
N ASP A 10 -49.80 -84.85 -11.00
CA ASP A 10 -48.62 -85.62 -10.55
C ASP A 10 -47.53 -84.71 -9.93
N PRO A 11 -47.30 -84.77 -8.61
CA PRO A 11 -46.33 -83.91 -7.92
C PRO A 11 -44.88 -84.13 -8.40
N HIS A 12 -44.57 -85.31 -8.93
CA HIS A 12 -43.26 -85.60 -9.48
C HIS A 12 -43.00 -84.81 -10.78
N GLN A 13 -44.00 -84.69 -11.65
CA GLN A 13 -43.86 -83.92 -12.90
C GLN A 13 -43.80 -82.40 -12.65
N GLN A 14 -44.47 -81.92 -11.60
CA GLN A 14 -44.34 -80.53 -11.17
C GLN A 14 -42.93 -80.20 -10.67
N MET A 15 -42.32 -81.12 -9.90
CA MET A 15 -40.94 -80.99 -9.43
C MET A 15 -39.94 -80.99 -10.60
N LEU A 16 -40.13 -81.90 -11.58
CA LEU A 16 -39.30 -81.95 -12.78
C LEU A 16 -39.41 -80.65 -13.60
N ALA A 17 -40.61 -80.14 -13.83
CA ALA A 17 -40.82 -78.89 -14.56
C ALA A 17 -40.17 -77.68 -13.84
N ARG A 18 -40.21 -77.66 -12.50
CA ARG A 18 -39.52 -76.63 -11.69
C ARG A 18 -38.00 -76.74 -11.82
N LEU A 19 -37.45 -77.94 -11.73
CA LEU A 19 -36.01 -78.18 -11.87
C LEU A 19 -35.52 -77.82 -13.29
N GLU A 20 -36.30 -78.16 -14.32
CA GLU A 20 -36.02 -77.77 -15.71
C GLU A 20 -36.04 -76.25 -15.86
N TRP A 21 -37.04 -75.57 -15.29
CA TRP A 21 -37.12 -74.11 -15.31
C TRP A 21 -35.98 -73.44 -14.53
N GLU A 22 -35.62 -73.95 -13.36
CA GLU A 22 -34.48 -73.46 -12.58
C GLU A 22 -33.15 -73.69 -13.31
N LEU A 23 -33.01 -74.80 -14.02
CA LEU A 23 -31.84 -75.10 -14.85
C LEU A 23 -31.77 -74.16 -16.05
N GLU A 24 -32.89 -73.89 -16.72
CA GLU A 24 -32.96 -72.95 -17.85
C GLU A 24 -32.68 -71.51 -17.40
N GLN A 25 -33.20 -71.09 -16.25
CA GLN A 25 -32.89 -69.82 -15.60
C GLN A 25 -31.41 -69.68 -15.26
N ARG A 26 -30.78 -70.73 -14.69
CA ARG A 26 -29.34 -70.73 -14.41
C ARG A 26 -28.51 -70.63 -15.68
N LYS A 27 -28.92 -71.28 -16.77
CA LYS A 27 -28.27 -71.13 -18.08
C LYS A 27 -28.40 -69.70 -18.61
N GLU A 28 -29.59 -69.09 -18.53
CA GLU A 28 -29.82 -67.72 -18.98
C GLU A 28 -28.99 -66.70 -18.17
N LEU A 29 -28.97 -66.83 -16.84
CA LEU A 29 -28.17 -65.98 -15.96
C LEU A 29 -26.66 -66.17 -16.19
N ALA A 30 -26.21 -67.41 -16.42
CA ALA A 30 -24.82 -67.67 -16.80
C ALA A 30 -24.46 -67.05 -18.16
N GLY A 31 -25.41 -67.03 -19.10
CA GLY A 31 -25.29 -66.30 -20.37
C GLY A 31 -25.12 -64.80 -20.16
N LYS A 32 -26.03 -64.17 -19.40
CA LYS A 32 -25.96 -62.73 -19.07
C LYS A 32 -24.69 -62.35 -18.31
N LEU A 33 -24.22 -63.22 -17.41
CA LEU A 33 -22.97 -63.01 -16.67
C LEU A 33 -21.76 -63.04 -17.63
N LYS A 34 -21.71 -63.99 -18.57
CA LYS A 34 -20.67 -64.01 -19.61
C LYS A 34 -20.73 -62.77 -20.50
N GLU A 35 -21.92 -62.36 -20.94
CA GLU A 35 -22.09 -61.14 -21.73
C GLU A 35 -21.59 -59.90 -20.97
N ALA A 36 -21.98 -59.75 -19.70
CA ALA A 36 -21.51 -58.66 -18.84
C ALA A 36 -20.00 -58.70 -18.59
N GLN A 37 -19.39 -59.88 -18.45
CA GLN A 37 -17.94 -60.04 -18.35
C GLN A 37 -17.24 -59.58 -19.63
N THR A 38 -17.72 -60.00 -20.81
CA THR A 38 -17.14 -59.56 -22.09
C THR A 38 -17.32 -58.06 -22.32
N SER A 39 -18.44 -57.48 -21.89
CA SER A 39 -18.68 -56.04 -21.88
C SER A 39 -17.69 -55.32 -20.98
N ARG A 40 -17.50 -55.79 -19.74
CA ARG A 40 -16.54 -55.23 -18.78
C ARG A 40 -15.11 -55.27 -19.33
N GLU A 41 -14.70 -56.38 -19.94
CA GLU A 41 -13.39 -56.52 -20.56
C GLU A 41 -13.19 -55.56 -21.73
N LYS A 42 -14.20 -55.42 -22.60
CA LYS A 42 -14.16 -54.42 -23.70
C LYS A 42 -14.01 -53.00 -23.17
N ILE A 43 -14.82 -52.61 -22.18
CA ILE A 43 -14.75 -51.28 -21.57
C ILE A 43 -13.40 -51.06 -20.90
N SER A 44 -12.88 -52.05 -20.17
CA SER A 44 -11.55 -51.97 -19.54
C SER A 44 -10.45 -51.78 -20.57
N GLN A 45 -10.51 -52.49 -21.70
CA GLN A 45 -9.54 -52.31 -22.79
C GLN A 45 -9.68 -50.94 -23.47
N GLU A 46 -10.89 -50.41 -23.60
CA GLU A 46 -11.09 -49.04 -24.11
C GLU A 46 -10.57 -47.97 -23.17
N ILE A 47 -10.75 -48.15 -21.86
CA ILE A 47 -10.19 -47.25 -20.84
C ILE A 47 -8.66 -47.29 -20.93
N GLN A 48 -8.07 -48.48 -20.96
CA GLN A 48 -6.61 -48.63 -21.05
C GLN A 48 -6.04 -48.01 -22.33
N LYS A 49 -6.70 -48.21 -23.48
CA LYS A 49 -6.31 -47.53 -24.73
C LYS A 49 -6.42 -46.00 -24.65
N LYS A 50 -7.42 -45.48 -23.94
CA LYS A 50 -7.59 -44.03 -23.74
C LYS A 50 -6.55 -43.49 -22.76
N GLU A 51 -6.22 -44.22 -21.71
CA GLU A 51 -5.13 -43.89 -20.78
C GLU A 51 -3.79 -43.86 -21.53
N ASP A 52 -3.44 -44.92 -22.27
CA ASP A 52 -2.22 -44.97 -23.08
C ASP A 52 -2.19 -43.83 -24.13
N TYR A 53 -3.34 -43.48 -24.73
CA TYR A 53 -3.43 -42.36 -25.65
C TYR A 53 -3.22 -41.01 -24.95
N LEU A 54 -3.76 -40.81 -23.75
CA LEU A 54 -3.55 -39.60 -22.96
C LEU A 54 -2.09 -39.48 -22.49
N ASP A 55 -1.50 -40.59 -22.04
CA ASP A 55 -0.10 -40.68 -21.61
C ASP A 55 0.87 -40.41 -22.75
N THR A 56 0.50 -40.77 -23.99
CA THR A 56 1.29 -40.43 -25.19
C THR A 56 1.00 -39.02 -25.73
N LEU A 57 -0.16 -38.44 -25.43
CA LEU A 57 -0.54 -37.08 -25.85
C LEU A 57 0.15 -36.02 -25.01
N GLN A 58 0.25 -36.20 -23.69
CA GLN A 58 0.89 -35.27 -22.77
C GLN A 58 2.35 -34.90 -23.16
N PRO A 59 3.26 -35.85 -23.44
CA PRO A 59 4.63 -35.53 -23.86
C PRO A 59 4.67 -34.89 -25.26
N LYS A 60 3.75 -35.26 -26.18
CA LYS A 60 3.65 -34.60 -27.49
C LYS A 60 3.24 -33.13 -27.36
N LEU A 61 2.29 -32.83 -26.49
CA LEU A 61 1.87 -31.46 -26.21
C LEU A 61 2.98 -30.65 -25.52
N GLN A 62 3.72 -31.26 -24.59
CA GLN A 62 4.90 -30.63 -23.97
C GLN A 62 5.99 -30.32 -25.00
N ALA A 63 6.32 -31.28 -25.87
CA ALA A 63 7.29 -31.07 -26.94
C ALA A 63 6.86 -29.94 -27.91
N ILE A 64 5.57 -29.86 -28.25
CA ILE A 64 5.03 -28.74 -29.05
C ILE A 64 5.20 -27.41 -28.30
N LEU A 65 4.87 -27.36 -27.01
CA LEU A 65 5.05 -26.15 -26.20
C LEU A 65 6.52 -25.70 -26.19
N GLU A 66 7.46 -26.61 -25.94
CA GLU A 66 8.90 -26.33 -25.97
C GLU A 66 9.38 -25.79 -27.32
N VAL A 67 8.92 -26.40 -28.42
CA VAL A 67 9.25 -25.94 -29.79
C VAL A 67 8.66 -24.56 -30.08
N THR A 68 7.52 -24.20 -29.47
CA THR A 68 6.91 -22.88 -29.67
C THR A 68 7.56 -21.75 -28.86
N ARG A 69 8.33 -22.04 -27.80
CA ARG A 69 8.96 -21.01 -26.94
C ARG A 69 9.82 -19.98 -27.69
N PRO A 70 10.70 -20.37 -28.65
CA PRO A 70 11.50 -19.40 -29.40
C PRO A 70 10.64 -18.47 -30.26
N VAL A 71 9.55 -18.99 -30.83
CA VAL A 71 8.59 -18.22 -31.65
C VAL A 71 7.78 -17.26 -30.77
N GLN A 72 7.35 -17.72 -29.60
CA GLN A 72 6.70 -16.88 -28.57
C GLN A 72 7.61 -15.71 -28.15
N ASN A 73 8.89 -15.98 -27.92
CA ASN A 73 9.89 -14.95 -27.57
C ASN A 73 10.11 -13.95 -28.70
N TYR A 74 10.16 -14.42 -29.95
CA TYR A 74 10.32 -13.57 -31.12
C TYR A 74 9.10 -12.66 -31.36
N LEU A 75 7.88 -13.20 -31.17
CA LEU A 75 6.62 -12.46 -31.33
C LEU A 75 6.23 -11.66 -30.08
N LYS A 76 7.04 -11.70 -29.00
CA LYS A 76 6.73 -11.09 -27.69
C LYS A 76 5.36 -11.51 -27.13
N MET A 77 5.02 -12.78 -27.28
CA MET A 77 3.78 -13.37 -26.78
C MET A 77 4.07 -14.44 -25.72
N PRO A 78 4.27 -14.06 -24.44
CA PRO A 78 4.65 -14.98 -23.37
C PRO A 78 3.44 -15.75 -22.84
N TYR A 79 2.84 -16.61 -23.66
CA TYR A 79 1.69 -17.41 -23.25
C TYR A 79 2.06 -18.46 -22.20
N ASP A 80 3.28 -19.00 -22.27
CA ASP A 80 3.78 -19.96 -21.27
C ASP A 80 3.92 -19.31 -19.90
N ASP A 81 4.55 -18.13 -19.80
CA ASP A 81 4.72 -17.42 -18.52
C ASP A 81 3.36 -17.06 -17.89
N VAL A 82 2.39 -16.62 -18.69
CA VAL A 82 1.03 -16.32 -18.21
C VAL A 82 0.32 -17.60 -17.73
N ARG A 83 0.50 -18.73 -18.43
CA ARG A 83 -0.08 -20.02 -18.01
C ARG A 83 0.56 -20.55 -16.72
N GLU A 84 1.87 -20.44 -16.58
CA GLU A 84 2.58 -20.81 -15.35
C GLU A 84 2.11 -19.93 -14.17
N GLN A 85 2.00 -18.62 -14.37
CA GLN A 85 1.44 -17.73 -13.34
C GLN A 85 -0.02 -18.04 -13.00
N GLN A 86 -0.85 -18.45 -13.98
CA GLN A 86 -2.22 -18.87 -13.70
C GLN A 86 -2.29 -20.20 -12.92
N GLN A 87 -1.37 -21.12 -13.18
CA GLN A 87 -1.28 -22.37 -12.42
C GLN A 87 -0.83 -22.12 -10.98
N THR A 88 0.16 -21.25 -10.77
CA THR A 88 0.58 -20.85 -9.42
C THR A 88 -0.51 -20.06 -8.70
N ALA A 89 -1.28 -19.22 -9.42
CA ALA A 89 -2.40 -18.47 -8.87
C ALA A 89 -3.50 -19.35 -8.28
N ARG A 90 -3.66 -20.61 -8.74
CA ARG A 90 -4.66 -21.55 -8.17
C ARG A 90 -4.38 -21.92 -6.72
N HIS A 91 -3.13 -21.79 -6.28
CA HIS A 91 -2.69 -22.08 -4.92
C HIS A 91 -2.62 -20.82 -4.04
N LEU A 92 -3.07 -19.66 -4.56
CA LEU A 92 -3.13 -18.44 -3.76
C LEU A 92 -4.34 -18.44 -2.83
N PRO A 93 -4.20 -17.89 -1.61
CA PRO A 93 -5.34 -17.56 -0.76
C PRO A 93 -6.32 -16.66 -1.50
N LEU A 94 -7.61 -16.83 -1.23
CA LEU A 94 -8.68 -16.10 -1.92
C LEU A 94 -8.43 -14.57 -2.00
N PRO A 95 -7.98 -13.86 -0.93
CA PRO A 95 -7.73 -12.43 -1.02
C PRO A 95 -6.57 -12.07 -1.96
N LEU A 96 -5.49 -12.86 -1.97
CA LEU A 96 -4.35 -12.66 -2.89
C LEU A 96 -4.72 -13.02 -4.32
N TYR A 97 -5.55 -14.06 -4.51
CA TYR A 97 -6.06 -14.42 -5.83
C TYR A 97 -6.92 -13.30 -6.43
N VAL A 98 -7.83 -12.72 -5.64
CA VAL A 98 -8.64 -11.56 -6.07
C VAL A 98 -7.75 -10.38 -6.44
N LEU A 99 -6.74 -10.07 -5.62
CA LEU A 99 -5.78 -9.01 -5.90
C LEU A 99 -5.02 -9.27 -7.21
N TYR A 100 -4.50 -10.49 -7.41
CA TYR A 100 -3.77 -10.88 -8.63
C TYR A 100 -4.66 -10.74 -9.87
N MET A 101 -5.89 -11.27 -9.82
CA MET A 101 -6.82 -11.20 -10.95
C MET A 101 -7.16 -9.76 -11.33
N GLN A 102 -7.45 -8.91 -10.35
CA GLN A 102 -7.78 -7.50 -10.60
C GLN A 102 -6.58 -6.69 -11.06
N ALA A 103 -5.40 -6.91 -10.47
CA ALA A 103 -4.17 -6.25 -10.89
C ALA A 103 -3.77 -6.66 -12.32
N SER A 104 -3.88 -7.95 -12.66
CA SER A 104 -3.62 -8.46 -14.01
C SER A 104 -4.60 -7.90 -15.03
N ALA A 105 -5.90 -7.84 -14.69
CA ALA A 105 -6.91 -7.21 -15.54
C ALA A 105 -6.62 -5.72 -15.78
N TYR A 106 -6.26 -4.98 -14.73
CA TYR A 106 -5.92 -3.56 -14.85
C TYR A 106 -4.62 -3.32 -15.65
N GLN A 107 -3.61 -4.17 -15.47
CA GLN A 107 -2.38 -4.16 -16.27
C GLN A 107 -2.68 -4.32 -17.77
N GLN A 108 -3.54 -5.29 -18.13
CA GLN A 108 -3.89 -5.56 -19.52
C GLN A 108 -4.77 -4.46 -20.14
N ALA A 109 -5.74 -3.94 -19.37
CA ALA A 109 -6.73 -3.01 -19.88
C ALA A 109 -6.25 -1.54 -19.93
N CYS A 110 -5.53 -1.10 -18.89
CA CYS A 110 -5.29 0.32 -18.67
C CYS A 110 -3.81 0.70 -18.58
N ASP A 111 -2.93 -0.22 -18.19
CA ASP A 111 -1.62 0.18 -17.67
C ASP A 111 -0.45 -0.77 -17.98
N LYS A 112 0.28 -0.43 -19.05
CA LYS A 112 1.47 -1.19 -19.48
C LYS A 112 2.70 -1.00 -18.57
N PHE A 113 2.68 -0.01 -17.68
CA PHE A 113 3.78 0.31 -16.75
C PHE A 113 3.61 -0.39 -15.40
N LEU A 114 2.54 -1.16 -15.24
CA LEU A 114 2.31 -2.06 -14.13
C LEU A 114 2.78 -3.47 -14.50
N LYS A 115 3.47 -4.15 -13.59
CA LYS A 115 3.81 -5.57 -13.74
C LYS A 115 3.41 -6.31 -12.48
N VAL A 116 2.73 -7.44 -12.66
CA VAL A 116 2.29 -8.31 -11.57
C VAL A 116 3.04 -9.64 -11.67
N THR A 117 3.60 -10.10 -10.57
CA THR A 117 4.24 -11.43 -10.47
C THR A 117 3.80 -12.13 -9.19
N ILE A 118 3.83 -13.46 -9.21
CA ILE A 118 3.59 -14.30 -8.02
C ILE A 118 4.95 -14.88 -7.64
N GLU A 119 5.35 -14.70 -6.39
CA GLU A 119 6.59 -15.25 -5.85
C GLU A 119 6.29 -16.14 -4.64
N GLY A 120 7.10 -17.17 -4.45
CA GLY A 120 6.99 -18.07 -3.31
C GLY A 120 7.11 -19.54 -3.66
N ASN A 121 7.01 -20.38 -2.64
CA ASN A 121 7.14 -21.83 -2.78
C ASN A 121 5.76 -22.49 -2.93
N VAL A 122 5.49 -23.02 -4.12
CA VAL A 122 4.21 -23.67 -4.49
C VAL A 122 3.98 -24.96 -3.69
N ASP A 123 5.04 -25.68 -3.33
CA ASP A 123 4.92 -26.95 -2.62
C ASP A 123 4.66 -26.75 -1.11
N GLU A 124 5.20 -25.67 -0.53
CA GLU A 124 4.84 -25.23 0.82
C GLU A 124 3.38 -24.71 0.89
N ALA A 125 2.88 -24.09 -0.18
CA ALA A 125 1.49 -23.65 -0.25
C ALA A 125 0.52 -24.83 -0.29
N LYS A 126 0.80 -25.84 -1.13
CA LYS A 126 0.00 -27.07 -1.21
C LYS A 126 -0.03 -27.84 0.12
N SER A 127 1.09 -27.87 0.85
CA SER A 127 1.13 -28.51 2.16
C SER A 127 0.39 -27.70 3.24
N MET A 128 0.40 -26.37 3.17
CA MET A 128 -0.44 -25.53 4.03
C MET A 128 -1.94 -25.69 3.79
N ASP A 129 -2.36 -25.82 2.53
CA ASP A 129 -3.77 -26.07 2.19
C ASP A 129 -4.27 -27.41 2.75
N LEU A 130 -3.37 -28.40 2.85
CA LEU A 130 -3.63 -29.70 3.47
C LEU A 130 -3.61 -29.67 5.00
N ASP A 131 -2.89 -28.70 5.59
CA ASP A 131 -2.75 -28.47 7.04
C ASP A 131 -3.86 -27.55 7.61
N MET A 132 -4.92 -27.24 6.85
CA MET A 132 -6.06 -26.48 7.38
C MET A 132 -6.59 -27.17 8.65
N PRO A 133 -6.59 -26.50 9.81
CA PRO A 133 -7.02 -27.10 11.05
C PRO A 133 -8.51 -27.45 10.94
N GLU A 134 -8.84 -28.72 11.16
CA GLU A 134 -10.12 -29.03 11.80
C GLU A 134 -10.22 -28.14 13.03
N ILE A 135 -11.38 -27.52 13.19
CA ILE A 135 -11.76 -26.68 14.33
C ILE A 135 -11.21 -27.32 15.61
N ASP A 136 -10.23 -26.66 16.23
CA ASP A 136 -9.76 -26.99 17.58
C ASP A 136 -10.94 -26.58 18.48
N ASP A 137 -11.92 -27.48 18.58
CA ASP A 137 -13.01 -27.39 19.53
C ASP A 137 -12.31 -27.41 20.89
N ASP A 138 -12.24 -26.24 21.54
CA ASP A 138 -11.79 -26.08 22.92
C ASP A 138 -12.74 -26.86 23.83
N SER A 139 -12.65 -28.19 23.80
CA SER A 139 -13.16 -29.06 24.84
C SER A 139 -12.00 -29.27 25.81
N ASP A 140 -11.94 -28.37 26.80
CA ASP A 140 -11.30 -28.64 28.08
C ASP A 140 -12.01 -29.85 28.72
N SER A 141 -11.64 -31.05 28.28
CA SER A 141 -12.02 -32.29 28.94
C SER A 141 -10.76 -32.85 29.58
N ASP A 142 -10.56 -32.46 30.84
CA ASP A 142 -9.69 -33.14 31.81
C ASP A 142 -10.23 -34.56 32.09
N GLN A 143 -10.01 -35.48 31.14
CA GLN A 143 -10.23 -36.93 31.19
C GLN A 143 -9.75 -37.45 29.82
N ASP A 144 -8.66 -38.18 29.62
CA ASP A 144 -8.17 -39.32 30.39
C ASP A 144 -6.64 -39.37 30.38
N ALA A 145 -6.07 -39.50 31.57
CA ALA A 145 -4.67 -39.81 31.78
C ALA A 145 -4.50 -41.32 31.95
N GLU A 146 -4.81 -42.13 30.94
CA GLU A 146 -4.36 -43.52 30.86
C GLU A 146 -4.60 -44.04 29.43
N GLU A 147 -3.67 -44.84 28.90
CA GLU A 147 -3.68 -45.42 27.53
C GLU A 147 -3.14 -44.57 26.37
N GLN A 148 -1.91 -44.05 26.49
CA GLN A 148 -1.01 -44.02 25.32
C GLN A 148 0.48 -44.20 25.69
N GLU A 149 0.77 -45.11 26.62
CA GLU A 149 2.10 -45.72 26.70
C GLU A 149 2.24 -46.76 25.58
N LYS A 150 2.76 -46.33 24.42
CA LYS A 150 3.69 -47.09 23.56
C LYS A 150 3.74 -46.45 22.16
N ARG A 151 4.64 -45.47 22.00
CA ARG A 151 5.47 -45.27 20.79
C ARG A 151 6.52 -44.20 21.04
N THR A 152 7.61 -44.65 21.64
CA THR A 152 9.00 -44.31 21.26
C THR A 152 9.23 -42.94 20.59
N SER A 153 9.69 -41.95 21.36
CA SER A 153 10.98 -41.27 21.18
C SER A 153 11.06 -40.04 22.07
N LYS A 154 12.25 -39.78 22.61
CA LYS A 154 12.57 -38.74 23.58
C LYS A 154 12.29 -37.33 23.06
N ARG A 155 11.04 -36.88 23.03
CA ARG A 155 10.70 -35.45 22.90
C ARG A 155 10.57 -34.84 24.28
N ARG A 156 11.65 -34.18 24.70
CA ARG A 156 11.72 -33.22 25.81
C ARG A 156 10.40 -32.46 25.92
N ARG A 157 9.67 -32.58 27.04
CA ARG A 157 8.47 -31.75 27.33
C ARG A 157 8.86 -30.29 27.08
N LYS A 158 8.35 -29.67 26.00
CA LYS A 158 8.53 -28.24 25.75
C LYS A 158 7.91 -27.48 26.93
N THR A 159 8.64 -26.53 27.50
CA THR A 159 8.15 -25.62 28.54
C THR A 159 6.92 -24.85 28.04
N GLN A 160 6.02 -24.46 28.95
CA GLN A 160 4.80 -23.71 28.62
C GLN A 160 5.10 -22.42 27.84
N GLU A 161 6.21 -21.76 28.14
CA GLU A 161 6.74 -20.62 27.39
C GLU A 161 7.12 -20.96 25.95
N ALA A 162 7.73 -22.12 25.71
CA ALA A 162 8.06 -22.58 24.35
C ALA A 162 6.80 -22.90 23.53
N ARG A 163 5.73 -23.39 24.18
CA ARG A 163 4.42 -23.59 23.55
C ARG A 163 3.75 -22.25 23.21
N LEU A 164 3.80 -21.27 24.11
CA LEU A 164 3.28 -19.92 23.86
C LEU A 164 4.05 -19.21 22.75
N ALA A 165 5.39 -19.32 22.71
CA ALA A 165 6.21 -18.77 21.64
C ALA A 165 5.91 -19.40 20.27
N GLU A 166 5.68 -20.71 20.23
CA GLU A 166 5.25 -21.42 19.01
C GLU A 166 3.86 -20.98 18.55
N LYS A 167 2.91 -20.81 19.47
CA LYS A 167 1.57 -20.25 19.17
C LYS A 167 1.67 -18.81 18.64
N ARG A 168 2.49 -17.96 19.26
CA ARG A 168 2.75 -16.58 18.78
C ARG A 168 3.32 -16.57 17.35
N GLN A 169 4.27 -17.46 17.06
CA GLN A 169 4.84 -17.59 15.71
C GLN A 169 3.84 -18.11 14.67
N ARG A 170 2.87 -18.95 15.06
CA ARG A 170 1.79 -19.40 14.17
C ARG A 170 0.85 -18.27 13.77
N VAL A 171 0.51 -17.36 14.67
CA VAL A 171 -0.39 -16.23 14.38
C VAL A 171 0.22 -15.27 13.35
N ILE A 172 1.52 -14.98 13.47
CA ILE A 172 2.25 -14.09 12.53
C ILE A 172 2.87 -14.84 11.34
N ARG A 173 2.53 -16.13 11.15
CA ARG A 173 3.08 -16.93 10.04
C ARG A 173 2.54 -16.41 8.72
N LYS A 174 3.44 -16.04 7.81
CA LYS A 174 3.07 -15.63 6.45
C LYS A 174 2.68 -16.84 5.62
N HIS A 175 1.75 -16.63 4.70
CA HIS A 175 1.53 -17.55 3.60
C HIS A 175 2.79 -17.62 2.71
N PRO A 176 3.21 -18.82 2.25
CA PRO A 176 4.44 -19.02 1.48
C PRO A 176 4.41 -18.41 0.08
N LEU A 177 3.22 -18.14 -0.47
CA LEU A 177 3.03 -17.36 -1.70
C LEU A 177 2.69 -15.91 -1.38
N CYS A 178 3.33 -14.99 -2.11
CA CYS A 178 3.07 -13.56 -2.10
C CYS A 178 2.83 -13.04 -3.53
N VAL A 179 2.11 -11.93 -3.63
CA VAL A 179 1.88 -11.23 -4.89
C VAL A 179 2.75 -9.99 -4.93
N ASN A 180 3.53 -9.82 -5.98
CA ASN A 180 4.40 -8.67 -6.17
C ASN A 180 3.85 -7.77 -7.26
N LEU A 181 3.78 -6.47 -6.96
CA LEU A 181 3.35 -5.42 -7.87
C LEU A 181 4.49 -4.45 -8.11
N GLU A 182 4.92 -4.31 -9.35
CA GLU A 182 5.95 -3.37 -9.77
C GLU A 182 5.28 -2.22 -10.52
N ILE A 183 5.34 -1.01 -9.95
CA ILE A 183 4.82 0.20 -10.56
C ILE A 183 6.00 1.02 -11.07
N THR A 184 6.13 1.12 -12.39
CA THR A 184 7.14 1.97 -13.01
C THR A 184 6.61 3.39 -13.20
N ALA A 185 7.36 4.38 -12.72
CA ALA A 185 7.08 5.80 -12.93
C ALA A 185 7.67 6.27 -14.27
N LYS A 186 7.16 7.39 -14.78
CA LYS A 186 7.66 8.01 -16.03
C LYS A 186 9.14 8.41 -15.95
N ASP A 187 9.62 8.71 -14.76
CA ASP A 187 11.00 9.08 -14.46
C ASP A 187 11.95 7.86 -14.38
N GLY A 188 11.46 6.65 -14.69
CA GLY A 188 12.24 5.40 -14.61
C GLY A 188 12.41 4.83 -13.21
N SER A 189 11.85 5.49 -12.18
CA SER A 189 11.85 4.96 -10.79
C SER A 189 10.81 3.86 -10.65
N VAL A 190 11.11 2.83 -9.85
CA VAL A 190 10.25 1.64 -9.69
C VAL A 190 9.84 1.48 -8.23
N LEU A 191 8.54 1.33 -7.99
CA LEU A 191 7.96 1.00 -6.69
C LEU A 191 7.57 -0.48 -6.69
N HIS A 192 8.24 -1.27 -5.85
CA HIS A 192 7.92 -2.67 -5.63
C HIS A 192 7.07 -2.80 -4.37
N LEU A 193 5.91 -3.44 -4.50
CA LEU A 193 5.00 -3.75 -3.42
C LEU A 193 4.86 -5.26 -3.32
N THR A 194 5.16 -5.84 -2.16
CA THR A 194 5.04 -7.28 -1.91
C THR A 194 3.90 -7.53 -0.93
N PHE A 195 2.83 -8.17 -1.41
CA PHE A 195 1.64 -8.46 -0.63
C PHE A 195 1.76 -9.85 -0.01
N PHE A 196 1.81 -9.91 1.31
CA PHE A 196 1.76 -11.14 2.09
C PHE A 196 0.37 -11.33 2.69
N PHE A 197 -0.04 -12.58 2.88
CA PHE A 197 -1.29 -12.90 3.59
C PHE A 197 -0.98 -13.62 4.90
N LEU A 198 -1.68 -13.21 5.97
CA LEU A 198 -1.65 -13.86 7.26
C LEU A 198 -2.92 -14.72 7.40
N PRO A 199 -2.83 -16.05 7.30
CA PRO A 199 -3.98 -16.93 7.30
C PRO A 199 -4.72 -16.90 8.65
N THR A 200 -4.00 -16.84 9.77
CA THR A 200 -4.60 -16.81 11.11
C THR A 200 -5.33 -15.49 11.38
N LEU A 201 -4.72 -14.37 11.00
CA LEU A 201 -5.26 -13.03 11.25
C LEU A 201 -6.23 -12.54 10.16
N HIS A 202 -6.36 -13.29 9.05
CA HIS A 202 -7.14 -12.94 7.86
C HIS A 202 -6.88 -11.52 7.32
N ILE A 203 -5.61 -11.10 7.30
CA ILE A 203 -5.17 -9.77 6.87
C ILE A 203 -4.12 -9.87 5.77
N ILE A 204 -4.12 -8.90 4.85
CA ILE A 204 -3.03 -8.66 3.90
C ILE A 204 -2.03 -7.65 4.48
N THR A 205 -0.74 -7.91 4.38
CA THR A 205 0.32 -6.96 4.76
C THR A 205 1.19 -6.62 3.58
N VAL A 206 1.65 -5.37 3.50
CA VAL A 206 2.45 -4.87 2.38
C VAL A 206 3.90 -4.63 2.82
N GLY A 207 4.84 -5.20 2.08
CA GLY A 207 6.25 -4.79 2.08
C GLY A 207 6.49 -3.80 0.94
N VAL A 208 7.21 -2.72 1.22
CA VAL A 208 7.47 -1.65 0.25
C VAL A 208 8.97 -1.57 -0.03
N LYS A 209 9.34 -1.47 -1.30
CA LYS A 209 10.72 -1.16 -1.69
C LYS A 209 10.71 -0.20 -2.85
N VAL A 210 11.36 0.95 -2.67
CA VAL A 210 11.50 1.95 -3.73
C VAL A 210 12.90 1.88 -4.33
N VAL A 211 12.97 1.70 -5.64
CA VAL A 211 14.22 1.74 -6.41
C VAL A 211 14.20 3.04 -7.23
N PRO A 212 14.91 4.09 -6.77
CA PRO A 212 15.02 5.34 -7.52
C PRO A 212 15.81 5.12 -8.82
N SER A 213 15.51 5.90 -9.86
CA SER A 213 16.33 5.94 -11.07
C SER A 213 17.73 6.49 -10.77
N LYS A 214 18.74 6.04 -11.53
CA LYS A 214 20.16 6.43 -11.37
C LYS A 214 20.40 7.94 -11.49
N ASP A 215 19.50 8.66 -12.16
CA ASP A 215 19.60 10.10 -12.38
C ASP A 215 19.02 10.93 -11.22
N VAL A 216 18.40 10.30 -10.22
CA VAL A 216 17.81 11.00 -9.08
C VAL A 216 18.78 11.01 -7.91
N SER A 217 19.31 12.20 -7.60
CA SER A 217 20.06 12.49 -6.39
C SER A 217 19.20 12.16 -5.18
N THR A 218 19.45 11.01 -4.55
CA THR A 218 18.72 10.57 -3.35
C THR A 218 19.41 10.96 -2.04
N ASN A 219 20.58 11.60 -2.13
CA ASN A 219 21.45 11.92 -1.01
C ASN A 219 21.04 13.23 -0.31
N SER A 220 19.77 13.36 0.10
CA SER A 220 19.34 14.43 1.01
C SER A 220 19.48 13.95 2.44
N ILE A 221 20.19 14.70 3.28
CA ILE A 221 20.35 14.38 4.70
C ILE A 221 19.03 14.61 5.44
N THR A 222 18.30 15.67 5.07
CA THR A 222 17.04 16.06 5.70
C THR A 222 15.84 15.24 5.20
N GLY A 223 15.93 14.65 4.00
CA GLY A 223 14.89 13.85 3.36
C GLY A 223 15.12 12.33 3.38
N GLY A 224 16.09 11.81 4.12
CA GLY A 224 16.48 10.38 4.10
C GLY A 224 15.32 9.40 4.39
N ASP A 225 14.41 9.78 5.29
CA ASP A 225 13.29 8.91 5.68
C ASP A 225 12.13 8.92 4.67
N LEU A 226 12.09 9.88 3.74
CA LEU A 226 10.99 10.04 2.77
C LEU A 226 10.81 8.84 1.85
N MET A 227 11.90 8.10 1.64
CA MET A 227 11.95 6.91 0.79
C MET A 227 12.02 5.63 1.62
N SER A 228 11.89 5.74 2.95
CA SER A 228 11.93 4.58 3.83
C SER A 228 10.71 3.67 3.56
N PRO A 229 10.89 2.34 3.46
CA PRO A 229 9.78 1.39 3.33
C PRO A 229 8.66 1.59 4.36
N GLN A 230 9.01 2.13 5.52
CA GLN A 230 8.12 2.29 6.66
C GLN A 230 7.22 3.51 6.55
N THR A 231 7.60 4.59 5.86
CA THR A 231 6.84 5.86 5.88
C THR A 231 6.39 6.35 4.50
N VAL A 232 6.82 5.70 3.41
CA VAL A 232 6.52 6.12 2.04
C VAL A 232 5.01 6.10 1.72
N LEU A 233 4.28 5.15 2.30
CA LEU A 233 2.85 4.90 2.01
C LEU A 233 1.92 5.20 3.18
N ASP A 234 2.43 5.80 4.25
CA ASP A 234 1.60 6.27 5.36
C ASP A 234 0.60 7.31 4.85
N GLU A 235 -0.64 7.21 5.32
CA GLU A 235 -1.75 8.12 4.98
C GLU A 235 -1.98 8.24 3.46
N LEU A 236 -1.87 7.13 2.70
CA LEU A 236 -2.37 7.12 1.31
C LEU A 236 -3.89 7.40 1.25
N TYR A 237 -4.58 7.00 2.32
CA TYR A 237 -5.93 7.43 2.67
C TYR A 237 -5.86 8.10 4.06
N PRO A 238 -6.68 9.13 4.33
CA PRO A 238 -6.63 9.85 5.60
C PRO A 238 -6.76 8.91 6.79
N GLY A 239 -5.82 8.99 7.74
CA GLY A 239 -5.81 8.17 8.96
C GLY A 239 -5.33 6.72 8.81
N ASP A 240 -4.91 6.28 7.61
CA ASP A 240 -4.38 4.93 7.39
C ASP A 240 -2.86 4.88 7.59
N HIS A 241 -2.43 4.65 8.83
CA HIS A 241 -1.00 4.51 9.18
C HIS A 241 -0.49 3.06 9.07
N GLY A 242 -1.40 2.08 8.93
CA GLY A 242 -1.03 0.67 8.87
C GLY A 242 -0.32 0.14 10.12
N GLU A 243 -0.57 0.71 11.31
CA GLU A 243 -0.03 0.23 12.60
C GLU A 243 -1.00 -0.66 13.37
N THR A 244 -2.30 -0.46 13.13
CA THR A 244 -3.40 -1.20 13.75
C THR A 244 -3.92 -2.27 12.80
N THR A 245 -4.47 -3.36 13.34
CA THR A 245 -5.10 -4.40 12.53
C THR A 245 -6.49 -3.97 12.06
N PRO A 246 -6.79 -4.00 10.75
CA PRO A 246 -8.12 -3.69 10.20
C PRO A 246 -9.26 -4.58 10.73
N ASN A 247 -8.96 -5.82 11.12
CA ASN A 247 -9.95 -6.76 11.63
C ASN A 247 -10.12 -6.60 13.14
N PRO A 248 -11.33 -6.23 13.65
CA PRO A 248 -11.59 -6.14 15.08
C PRO A 248 -11.39 -7.46 15.83
N ALA A 249 -11.61 -8.61 15.16
CA ALA A 249 -11.41 -9.93 15.78
C ALA A 249 -9.97 -10.14 16.24
N ASN A 250 -9.01 -9.53 15.55
CA ASN A 250 -7.59 -9.72 15.83
C ASN A 250 -7.16 -9.08 17.15
N GLN A 251 -7.90 -8.09 17.67
CA GLN A 251 -7.66 -7.55 19.01
C GLN A 251 -7.84 -8.66 20.07
N TYR A 252 -8.87 -9.50 19.90
CA TYR A 252 -9.12 -10.64 20.79
C TYR A 252 -8.10 -11.77 20.57
N GLU A 253 -7.73 -12.05 19.33
CA GLU A 253 -6.70 -13.07 19.05
C GLU A 253 -5.32 -12.69 19.58
N LEU A 254 -4.89 -11.44 19.40
CA LEU A 254 -3.63 -10.93 19.94
C LEU A 254 -3.67 -10.90 21.48
N GLY A 255 -4.79 -10.45 22.05
CA GLY A 255 -5.03 -10.47 23.50
C GLY A 255 -4.99 -11.87 24.10
N ARG A 256 -5.57 -12.87 23.42
CA ARG A 256 -5.57 -14.29 23.86
C ARG A 256 -4.16 -14.86 24.01
N TYR A 257 -3.20 -14.40 23.21
CA TYR A 257 -1.81 -14.88 23.23
C TYR A 257 -0.83 -13.92 23.93
N GLY A 258 -1.34 -12.83 24.51
CA GLY A 258 -0.53 -11.78 25.12
C GLY A 258 0.48 -11.19 24.14
N MET A 259 0.14 -11.14 22.86
CA MET A 259 0.87 -10.33 21.90
C MET A 259 0.36 -8.91 22.06
N GLY A 260 1.26 -7.97 22.31
CA GLY A 260 0.89 -6.55 22.47
C GLY A 260 0.37 -5.95 21.17
N GLU A 261 0.57 -4.65 21.00
CA GLU A 261 0.16 -3.97 19.78
C GLU A 261 0.85 -4.53 18.53
N PHE A 262 0.10 -4.59 17.43
CA PHE A 262 0.57 -5.14 16.16
C PHE A 262 1.76 -4.36 15.58
N GLY A 263 1.90 -3.07 15.91
CA GLY A 263 3.00 -2.20 15.49
C GLY A 263 4.40 -2.80 15.70
N GLN A 264 4.60 -3.60 16.76
CA GLN A 264 5.89 -4.25 17.06
C GLN A 264 6.28 -5.33 16.04
N TYR A 265 5.32 -5.87 15.30
CA TYR A 265 5.52 -6.95 14.34
C TYR A 265 5.52 -6.45 12.89
N VAL A 266 5.25 -5.17 12.66
CA VAL A 266 5.20 -4.55 11.33
C VAL A 266 6.51 -4.72 10.58
N ASP A 267 7.66 -4.56 11.24
CA ASP A 267 8.98 -4.73 10.60
C ASP A 267 9.22 -6.16 10.08
N ARG A 268 8.61 -7.15 10.74
CA ARG A 268 8.75 -8.56 10.35
C ARG A 268 7.71 -8.97 9.33
N VAL A 269 6.49 -8.44 9.44
CA VAL A 269 5.33 -8.91 8.71
C VAL A 269 4.98 -8.04 7.50
N GLY A 270 5.14 -6.73 7.63
CA GLY A 270 4.67 -5.70 6.70
C GLY A 270 3.49 -4.92 7.31
N ARG A 271 3.13 -3.78 6.70
CA ARG A 271 2.05 -2.92 7.20
C ARG A 271 0.67 -3.39 6.69
N PRO A 272 -0.31 -3.61 7.56
CA PRO A 272 -1.68 -3.94 7.19
C PRO A 272 -2.50 -2.69 6.86
N TYR A 273 -2.19 -2.02 5.76
CA TYR A 273 -2.98 -0.87 5.31
C TYR A 273 -4.42 -1.27 4.96
N MET A 274 -5.38 -0.35 5.17
CA MET A 274 -6.78 -0.54 4.81
C MET A 274 -6.94 -0.67 3.30
N TRP A 275 -6.25 0.17 2.53
CA TRP A 275 -6.31 0.12 1.07
C TRP A 275 -5.81 -1.21 0.50
N ALA A 276 -4.84 -1.85 1.17
CA ALA A 276 -4.34 -3.16 0.77
C ALA A 276 -5.41 -4.26 0.97
N GLN A 277 -6.23 -4.14 2.02
CA GLN A 277 -7.38 -5.03 2.23
C GLN A 277 -8.41 -4.87 1.11
N TRP A 278 -8.74 -3.63 0.75
CA TRP A 278 -9.70 -3.34 -0.32
C TRP A 278 -9.24 -3.89 -1.67
N LEU A 279 -7.94 -3.81 -1.98
CA LEU A 279 -7.37 -4.43 -3.18
C LEU A 279 -7.50 -5.97 -3.16
N GLY A 280 -7.44 -6.59 -1.99
CA GLY A 280 -7.74 -8.01 -1.80
C GLY A 280 -9.23 -8.36 -1.71
N GLY A 281 -10.11 -7.36 -1.80
CA GLY A 281 -11.56 -7.52 -1.68
C GLY A 281 -12.05 -7.72 -0.24
N LEU A 282 -11.19 -7.57 0.76
CA LEU A 282 -11.56 -7.63 2.17
C LEU A 282 -12.13 -6.27 2.60
N GLN A 283 -13.32 -6.28 3.19
CA GLN A 283 -13.97 -5.09 3.73
C GLN A 283 -14.25 -5.32 5.21
N PHE A 284 -13.62 -4.49 6.03
CA PHE A 284 -13.90 -4.40 7.46
C PHE A 284 -14.81 -3.19 7.65
N LEU A 285 -15.78 -3.29 8.58
CA LEU A 285 -16.62 -2.15 8.94
C LEU A 285 -15.74 -1.16 9.69
N ASP A 286 -15.68 0.08 9.20
CA ASP A 286 -15.01 1.15 9.93
C ASP A 286 -15.80 1.45 11.20
N LEU A 287 -15.11 1.49 12.34
CA LEU A 287 -15.68 1.85 13.64
C LEU A 287 -16.09 3.34 13.72
N THR A 288 -15.94 4.10 12.64
CA THR A 288 -16.14 5.55 12.58
C THR A 288 -17.48 5.97 11.99
N GLU A 289 -18.28 5.06 11.42
CA GLU A 289 -19.64 5.37 10.97
C GLU A 289 -20.67 5.01 12.05
N SER A 290 -20.92 5.97 12.95
CA SER A 290 -22.16 6.03 13.69
C SER A 290 -23.29 6.38 12.71
N ASP A 291 -23.88 5.40 12.03
CA ASP A 291 -25.29 5.48 11.63
C ASP A 291 -25.88 4.10 11.23
N THR A 292 -26.92 3.73 11.99
CA THR A 292 -27.91 2.66 11.80
C THR A 292 -27.47 1.19 11.98
N PRO A 293 -27.91 0.51 13.07
CA PRO A 293 -27.84 -0.93 13.16
C PRO A 293 -29.08 -1.53 12.48
N SER A 294 -28.89 -2.22 11.37
CA SER A 294 -29.90 -3.14 10.85
C SER A 294 -29.23 -4.35 10.24
N GLY A 295 -29.37 -5.48 10.94
CA GLY A 295 -29.10 -6.80 10.40
C GLY A 295 -27.89 -7.48 11.02
N SER A 296 -28.13 -8.31 12.03
CA SER A 296 -27.19 -9.32 12.49
C SER A 296 -26.75 -10.18 11.30
N THR A 297 -25.47 -10.26 11.02
CA THR A 297 -24.91 -11.35 10.22
C THR A 297 -23.50 -11.61 10.72
N SER A 298 -23.27 -12.84 11.18
CA SER A 298 -21.94 -13.40 11.41
C SER A 298 -21.02 -13.06 10.22
N MET A 299 -20.15 -12.05 10.38
CA MET A 299 -19.32 -11.51 9.31
C MET A 299 -18.08 -12.38 9.13
N THR A 300 -18.21 -13.50 8.43
CA THR A 300 -17.04 -14.08 7.75
C THR A 300 -16.61 -13.09 6.67
N VAL A 301 -15.48 -12.41 6.85
CA VAL A 301 -14.93 -11.46 5.86
C VAL A 301 -14.49 -12.25 4.63
N ARG A 302 -15.39 -12.38 3.66
CA ARG A 302 -15.11 -13.02 2.37
C ARG A 302 -14.64 -11.95 1.38
N ALA A 303 -13.55 -12.24 0.67
CA ALA A 303 -13.04 -11.38 -0.38
C ALA A 303 -14.09 -11.16 -1.49
N LYS A 304 -14.43 -9.91 -1.77
CA LYS A 304 -15.37 -9.49 -2.82
C LYS A 304 -14.61 -8.82 -3.98
N THR A 305 -14.80 -9.34 -5.19
CA THR A 305 -14.14 -8.83 -6.40
C THR A 305 -14.57 -7.41 -6.78
N SER A 306 -15.81 -7.01 -6.47
CA SER A 306 -16.36 -5.68 -6.79
C SER A 306 -15.60 -4.54 -6.10
N ILE A 307 -15.21 -4.73 -4.84
CA ILE A 307 -14.51 -3.74 -4.03
C ILE A 307 -13.12 -3.47 -4.62
N SER A 308 -12.39 -4.55 -4.91
CA SER A 308 -11.07 -4.46 -5.53
C SER A 308 -11.13 -3.70 -6.87
N ALA A 309 -12.13 -3.99 -7.73
CA ALA A 309 -12.28 -3.30 -9.01
C ALA A 309 -12.50 -1.78 -8.87
N THR A 310 -13.27 -1.32 -7.88
CA THR A 310 -13.52 0.11 -7.64
C THR A 310 -12.25 0.84 -7.16
N TYR A 311 -11.51 0.24 -6.23
CA TYR A 311 -10.35 0.91 -5.61
C TYR A 311 -9.04 0.69 -6.39
N MET A 312 -8.95 -0.31 -7.28
CA MET A 312 -7.71 -0.63 -8.01
C MET A 312 -7.14 0.58 -8.75
N GLN A 313 -7.95 1.23 -9.58
CA GLN A 313 -7.51 2.39 -10.37
C GLN A 313 -7.14 3.58 -9.48
N GLN A 314 -7.95 3.85 -8.45
CA GLN A 314 -7.76 4.99 -7.56
C GLN A 314 -6.48 4.83 -6.73
N SER A 315 -6.31 3.68 -6.09
CA SER A 315 -5.14 3.36 -5.28
C SER A 315 -3.85 3.36 -6.12
N ILE A 316 -3.85 2.78 -7.32
CA ILE A 316 -2.67 2.84 -8.21
C ILE A 316 -2.34 4.28 -8.62
N LYS A 317 -3.35 5.10 -8.92
CA LYS A 317 -3.14 6.52 -9.26
C LYS A 317 -2.54 7.28 -8.06
N ARG A 318 -3.07 7.08 -6.86
CA ARG A 318 -2.54 7.70 -5.63
C ARG A 318 -1.12 7.25 -5.31
N LEU A 319 -0.81 5.95 -5.45
CA LEU A 319 0.55 5.42 -5.26
C LEU A 319 1.55 6.10 -6.19
N ARG A 320 1.18 6.31 -7.47
CA ARG A 320 2.02 7.04 -8.42
C ARG A 320 2.18 8.50 -8.09
N GLN A 321 1.09 9.17 -7.69
CA GLN A 321 1.13 10.56 -7.26
C GLN A 321 2.03 10.72 -6.03
N ARG A 322 1.89 9.86 -5.02
CA ARG A 322 2.74 9.83 -3.82
C ARG A 322 4.20 9.61 -4.17
N LEU A 323 4.52 8.62 -5.00
CA LEU A 323 5.90 8.36 -5.44
C LEU A 323 6.50 9.57 -6.16
N LYS A 324 5.74 10.19 -7.07
CA LYS A 324 6.17 11.39 -7.80
C LYS A 324 6.39 12.57 -6.85
N ALA A 325 5.47 12.79 -5.92
CA ALA A 325 5.54 13.85 -4.92
C ALA A 325 6.76 13.69 -4.00
N ARG A 326 6.99 12.48 -3.47
CA ARG A 326 8.14 12.18 -2.60
C ARG A 326 9.47 12.35 -3.32
N LEU A 327 9.59 11.85 -4.55
CA LEU A 327 10.79 12.06 -5.37
C LEU A 327 11.00 13.54 -5.71
N GLY A 328 9.92 14.26 -6.04
CA GLY A 328 9.95 15.70 -6.31
C GLY A 328 10.39 16.51 -5.09
N LEU A 329 9.86 16.18 -3.92
CA LEU A 329 10.22 16.78 -2.64
C LEU A 329 11.68 16.49 -2.30
N LEU A 330 12.14 15.25 -2.45
CA LEU A 330 13.52 14.88 -2.15
C LEU A 330 14.52 15.63 -3.04
N ARG A 331 14.22 15.78 -4.34
CA ARG A 331 15.03 16.63 -5.25
C ARG A 331 15.07 18.09 -4.78
N GLN A 332 13.96 18.61 -4.27
CA GLN A 332 13.90 19.97 -3.72
C GLN A 332 14.73 20.10 -2.44
N LEU A 333 14.57 19.18 -1.49
CA LEU A 333 15.33 19.20 -0.23
C LEU A 333 16.83 19.10 -0.48
N SER A 334 17.27 18.24 -1.40
CA SER A 334 18.69 18.15 -1.77
C SER A 334 19.25 19.47 -2.33
N SER A 335 18.45 20.21 -3.10
CA SER A 335 18.83 21.54 -3.60
C SER A 335 18.80 22.62 -2.50
N LEU A 336 17.79 22.58 -1.62
CA LEU A 336 17.64 23.52 -0.50
C LEU A 336 18.76 23.37 0.53
N GLU A 337 19.25 22.15 0.76
CA GLU A 337 20.44 21.88 1.57
C GLU A 337 21.70 22.56 1.01
N GLN A 338 21.79 22.71 -0.31
CA GLN A 338 22.87 23.42 -0.99
C GLN A 338 22.65 24.95 -1.00
N GLY A 339 21.55 25.44 -0.43
CA GLY A 339 21.19 26.86 -0.42
C GLY A 339 20.61 27.36 -1.75
N VAL A 340 20.30 26.46 -2.70
CA VAL A 340 19.73 26.81 -4.01
C VAL A 340 18.25 26.45 -4.04
N VAL A 341 17.40 27.42 -4.35
CA VAL A 341 15.95 27.19 -4.47
C VAL A 341 15.62 26.77 -5.91
N PRO A 342 15.24 25.50 -6.15
CA PRO A 342 15.00 25.02 -7.50
C PRO A 342 13.59 25.41 -7.98
N LEU A 343 13.49 26.15 -9.08
CA LEU A 343 12.22 26.58 -9.68
C LEU A 343 12.16 26.20 -11.15
N SER A 344 10.96 25.87 -11.63
CA SER A 344 10.70 25.71 -13.06
C SER A 344 10.62 27.06 -13.78
N GLY A 345 10.98 27.07 -15.07
CA GLY A 345 11.00 28.29 -15.88
C GLY A 345 9.66 29.05 -15.96
N SER A 346 8.52 28.35 -15.84
CA SER A 346 7.21 28.98 -15.80
C SER A 346 6.95 29.74 -14.50
N VAL A 347 7.41 29.20 -13.38
CA VAL A 347 7.23 29.79 -12.04
C VAL A 347 8.21 30.95 -11.82
N ILE A 348 9.42 30.88 -12.37
CA ILE A 348 10.44 31.96 -12.28
C ILE A 348 9.90 33.30 -12.81
N LYS A 349 9.07 33.28 -13.86
CA LYS A 349 8.47 34.51 -14.44
C LYS A 349 7.56 35.27 -13.47
N LYS A 350 7.06 34.61 -12.41
CA LYS A 350 6.24 35.24 -11.37
C LYS A 350 7.06 35.95 -10.29
N PHE A 351 8.39 35.91 -10.35
CA PHE A 351 9.28 36.51 -9.37
C PHE A 351 10.15 37.62 -9.98
N PRO A 352 10.63 38.57 -9.17
CA PRO A 352 11.59 39.58 -9.63
C PRO A 352 12.92 38.92 -10.04
N ALA A 353 13.60 39.51 -11.03
CA ALA A 353 14.87 39.01 -11.53
C ALA A 353 16.04 39.13 -10.54
N LYS A 354 15.96 40.08 -9.59
CA LYS A 354 16.96 40.29 -8.53
C LYS A 354 16.35 39.99 -7.17
N ILE A 355 16.97 39.05 -6.46
CA ILE A 355 16.64 38.67 -5.07
C ILE A 355 17.96 38.70 -4.32
N VAL A 356 18.00 39.45 -3.22
CA VAL A 356 19.24 39.75 -2.48
C VAL A 356 19.39 38.84 -1.28
N SER A 357 18.28 38.50 -0.63
CA SER A 357 18.24 37.51 0.44
C SER A 357 18.66 36.13 -0.05
N ARG A 358 19.37 35.38 0.79
CA ARG A 358 19.82 34.00 0.49
C ARG A 358 19.39 33.02 1.58
N LEU A 359 19.13 31.78 1.18
CA LEU A 359 18.96 30.67 2.11
C LEU A 359 20.33 30.26 2.65
N SER A 360 20.58 30.46 3.95
CA SER A 360 21.86 30.17 4.59
C SER A 360 21.90 28.78 5.22
N SER A 361 20.77 28.28 5.71
CA SER A 361 20.70 26.98 6.36
C SER A 361 19.34 26.32 6.14
N TRP A 362 19.36 25.00 5.95
CA TRP A 362 18.19 24.14 5.91
C TRP A 362 18.43 22.92 6.81
N LYS A 363 17.59 22.71 7.81
CA LYS A 363 17.73 21.62 8.80
C LYS A 363 16.39 20.98 9.09
N ARG A 364 16.41 19.70 9.47
CA ARG A 364 15.22 19.01 9.99
C ARG A 364 15.09 19.28 11.49
N ILE A 365 13.85 19.45 11.95
CA ILE A 365 13.49 19.72 13.35
C ILE A 365 12.53 18.62 13.84
N THR A 366 12.40 18.43 15.16
CA THR A 366 11.40 17.55 15.78
C THR A 366 10.14 18.32 16.21
N LEU A 367 9.07 17.59 16.58
CA LEU A 367 7.85 18.20 17.13
C LEU A 367 8.15 18.96 18.43
N ASP A 368 8.97 18.38 19.31
CA ASP A 368 9.33 18.95 20.61
C ASP A 368 9.98 20.34 20.48
N ASP A 369 10.84 20.51 19.48
CA ASP A 369 11.49 21.78 19.17
C ASP A 369 10.47 22.83 18.69
N LEU A 370 9.41 22.41 17.97
CA LEU A 370 8.33 23.28 17.52
C LEU A 370 7.43 23.69 18.70
N GLU A 371 7.11 22.77 19.60
CA GLU A 371 6.33 23.04 20.82
C GLU A 371 7.01 24.03 21.77
N GLY A 372 8.35 24.04 21.77
CA GLY A 372 9.15 25.02 22.50
C GLY A 372 8.91 26.48 22.05
N LEU A 373 8.35 26.71 20.87
CA LEU A 373 8.15 28.04 20.30
C LEU A 373 6.78 28.64 20.70
N PRO A 374 6.75 29.83 21.31
CA PRO A 374 5.49 30.43 21.79
C PRO A 374 4.52 30.82 20.66
N HIS A 375 5.02 31.07 19.45
CA HIS A 375 4.21 31.42 18.29
C HIS A 375 3.66 30.19 17.54
N ALA A 376 4.23 29.00 17.78
CA ALA A 376 3.76 27.75 17.19
C ALA A 376 2.61 27.11 17.99
N LYS A 377 2.45 27.44 19.28
CA LYS A 377 1.45 26.84 20.19
C LYS A 377 0.02 26.86 19.63
N ARG A 378 -0.38 27.96 18.97
CA ARG A 378 -1.72 28.07 18.37
C ARG A 378 -1.98 27.08 17.23
N LEU A 379 -0.94 26.70 16.48
CA LEU A 379 -1.06 25.72 15.41
C LEU A 379 -1.07 24.29 15.96
N VAL A 380 -0.26 24.03 16.99
CA VAL A 380 -0.24 22.74 17.69
C VAL A 380 -1.58 22.48 18.38
N GLU A 381 -2.10 23.45 19.14
CA GLU A 381 -3.43 23.38 19.79
C GLU A 381 -4.57 23.30 18.77
N GLY A 382 -4.39 23.89 17.58
CA GLY A 382 -5.35 23.83 16.49
C GLY A 382 -5.37 22.51 15.73
N GLY A 383 -4.49 21.56 16.05
CA GLY A 383 -4.42 20.26 15.37
C GLY A 383 -3.89 20.34 13.93
N PHE A 384 -3.19 21.41 13.57
CA PHE A 384 -2.62 21.60 12.23
C PHE A 384 -1.28 20.89 12.04
N VAL A 385 -0.75 20.27 13.09
CA VAL A 385 0.52 19.53 13.07
C VAL A 385 0.27 18.11 13.54
N SER A 386 0.53 17.15 12.66
CA SER A 386 0.49 15.72 12.94
C SER A 386 1.88 15.20 13.31
N ARG A 387 1.93 14.11 14.08
CA ARG A 387 3.20 13.44 14.46
C ARG A 387 4.01 12.96 13.26
N ASN A 388 3.34 12.68 12.14
CA ASN A 388 3.95 12.16 10.92
C ASN A 388 4.38 13.26 9.95
N ASP A 389 4.10 14.54 10.26
CA ASP A 389 4.49 15.64 9.42
C ASP A 389 6.00 15.88 9.46
N LEU A 390 6.51 16.43 8.36
CA LEU A 390 7.93 16.73 8.22
C LEU A 390 8.18 18.18 8.60
N LEU A 391 9.01 18.37 9.62
CA LEU A 391 9.31 19.67 10.19
C LEU A 391 10.71 20.12 9.78
N PHE A 392 10.83 21.34 9.27
CA PHE A 392 12.11 21.91 8.83
C PHE A 392 12.33 23.32 9.39
N CYS A 393 13.60 23.69 9.57
CA CYS A 393 14.06 25.06 9.83
C CYS A 393 14.79 25.57 8.60
N ALA A 394 14.31 26.66 8.03
CA ALA A 394 15.03 27.43 7.04
C ALA A 394 15.51 28.74 7.67
N VAL A 395 16.81 29.06 7.50
CA VAL A 395 17.38 30.34 7.91
C VAL A 395 17.70 31.14 6.65
N LEU A 396 17.10 32.32 6.54
CA LEU A 396 17.30 33.26 5.45
C LEU A 396 18.09 34.45 5.97
N GLU A 397 19.06 34.92 5.19
CA GLU A 397 19.97 36.00 5.60
C GLU A 397 20.06 37.10 4.54
N ARG A 398 20.06 38.34 5.02
CA ARG A 398 20.42 39.54 4.25
C ARG A 398 21.10 40.55 5.17
N GLY A 399 22.40 40.79 4.97
CA GLY A 399 23.18 41.66 5.87
C GLY A 399 23.20 41.11 7.30
N SER A 400 22.93 41.96 8.30
CA SER A 400 22.75 41.56 9.69
C SER A 400 21.39 40.91 10.01
N ALA A 401 20.40 41.01 9.11
CA ALA A 401 19.06 40.51 9.35
C ALA A 401 18.97 39.00 9.09
N LYS A 402 18.40 38.27 10.05
CA LYS A 402 18.15 36.83 9.94
C LYS A 402 16.66 36.52 10.12
N LEU A 403 16.09 35.75 9.19
CA LEU A 403 14.74 35.23 9.29
C LEU A 403 14.80 33.72 9.47
N MET A 404 14.18 33.22 10.54
CA MET A 404 14.01 31.79 10.80
C MET A 404 12.57 31.40 10.46
N ALA A 405 12.42 30.51 9.50
CA ALA A 405 11.15 29.95 9.08
C ALA A 405 11.06 28.48 9.50
N HIS A 406 10.07 28.15 10.31
CA HIS A 406 9.70 26.78 10.67
C HIS A 406 8.65 26.32 9.68
N ILE A 407 8.93 25.24 8.96
CA ILE A 407 8.13 24.78 7.83
C ILE A 407 7.56 23.41 8.19
N ILE A 408 6.24 23.30 8.13
CA ILE A 408 5.50 22.06 8.35
C ILE A 408 5.05 21.56 6.99
N VAL A 409 5.57 20.41 6.57
CA VAL A 409 5.18 19.74 5.33
C VAL A 409 4.36 18.52 5.70
N SER A 410 3.06 18.58 5.40
CA SER A 410 2.15 17.46 5.65
C SER A 410 2.56 16.22 4.86
N VAL A 411 2.22 15.04 5.39
CA VAL A 411 2.36 13.75 4.70
C VAL A 411 1.77 13.84 3.28
N ASP A 412 0.60 14.47 3.13
CA ASP A 412 -0.19 14.65 1.90
C ASP A 412 0.31 15.72 0.92
N TYR A 413 1.54 16.20 1.09
CA TYR A 413 2.18 17.04 0.09
C TYR A 413 2.21 16.36 -1.30
N PRO A 414 1.81 17.04 -2.40
CA PRO A 414 1.48 18.47 -2.53
C PRO A 414 -0.03 18.81 -2.51
N GLU A 415 -0.91 17.89 -2.14
CA GLU A 415 -2.35 18.17 -2.05
C GLU A 415 -2.65 19.16 -0.91
N VAL A 416 -1.94 19.01 0.21
CA VAL A 416 -1.92 19.98 1.30
C VAL A 416 -0.67 20.86 1.19
N ALA A 417 -0.87 22.19 1.22
CA ALA A 417 0.21 23.16 1.13
C ALA A 417 1.05 23.17 2.42
N PRO A 418 2.39 23.30 2.32
CA PRO A 418 3.24 23.52 3.49
C PRO A 418 2.90 24.81 4.24
N LEU A 419 2.97 24.75 5.58
CA LEU A 419 2.74 25.88 6.47
C LEU A 419 4.06 26.46 6.97
N PHE A 420 4.15 27.79 7.00
CA PHE A 420 5.33 28.55 7.40
C PHE A 420 5.04 29.37 8.65
N LEU A 421 5.89 29.23 9.66
CA LEU A 421 5.93 30.04 10.87
C LEU A 421 7.21 30.85 10.90
N ILE A 422 7.10 32.15 11.14
CA ILE A 422 8.18 33.08 10.83
C ILE A 422 8.58 33.86 12.07
N SER A 423 9.90 33.93 12.27
CA SER A 423 10.52 34.76 13.29
C SER A 423 11.69 35.52 12.67
N ILE A 424 11.77 36.82 12.95
CA ILE A 424 12.79 37.71 12.40
C ILE A 424 13.66 38.20 13.55
N ALA A 425 14.96 37.95 13.45
CA ALA A 425 15.99 38.49 14.32
C ALA A 425 16.73 39.59 13.57
N TRP A 426 16.28 40.84 13.75
CA TRP A 426 16.97 42.02 13.24
C TRP A 426 16.75 43.18 14.22
N GLN A 427 17.81 43.55 14.96
CA GLN A 427 17.83 44.50 16.09
C GLN A 427 16.97 44.10 17.30
N SER A 428 15.79 43.53 17.06
CA SER A 428 14.85 42.95 18.02
C SER A 428 14.36 41.61 17.47
N HIS A 429 13.85 40.75 18.36
CA HIS A 429 13.23 39.48 17.96
C HIS A 429 11.73 39.71 17.72
N ARG A 430 11.28 39.58 16.46
CA ARG A 430 9.91 39.83 16.02
C ARG A 430 9.25 38.54 15.55
N THR A 431 8.00 38.34 15.94
CA THR A 431 7.18 37.17 15.58
C THR A 431 5.78 37.64 15.21
N ALA A 432 4.94 36.76 14.66
CA ALA A 432 3.55 37.07 14.36
C ALA A 432 2.70 37.51 15.57
N LEU A 433 3.17 37.25 16.79
CA LEU A 433 2.54 37.72 18.03
C LEU A 433 2.90 39.17 18.37
N THR A 434 4.10 39.62 17.97
CA THR A 434 4.64 40.93 18.37
C THR A 434 4.62 41.95 17.24
N ASP A 435 4.64 41.53 15.97
CA ASP A 435 4.65 42.41 14.81
C ASP A 435 3.59 41.98 13.78
N MET A 436 2.67 42.90 13.44
CA MET A 436 1.63 42.70 12.44
C MET A 436 2.22 42.44 11.05
N HIS A 437 3.35 43.05 10.72
CA HIS A 437 3.97 42.86 9.41
C HIS A 437 4.56 41.46 9.22
N VAL A 438 4.94 40.79 10.31
CA VAL A 438 5.37 39.36 10.28
C VAL A 438 4.15 38.48 10.03
N LYS A 439 3.01 38.80 10.66
CA LYS A 439 1.75 38.10 10.40
C LYS A 439 1.27 38.26 8.95
N GLU A 440 1.36 39.46 8.37
CA GLU A 440 1.05 39.71 6.96
C GLU A 440 1.99 38.92 6.02
N LEU A 441 3.24 38.73 6.42
CA LEU A 441 4.23 37.97 5.66
C LEU A 441 3.96 36.45 5.73
N GLU A 442 3.52 35.93 6.88
CA GLU A 442 3.00 34.56 7.00
C GLU A 442 1.75 34.35 6.14
N GLU A 443 0.81 35.30 6.16
CA GLU A 443 -0.41 35.27 5.34
C GLU A 443 -0.09 35.20 3.84
N GLU A 444 0.88 35.98 3.37
CA GLU A 444 1.32 35.99 1.97
C GLU A 444 1.87 34.63 1.48
N VAL A 445 2.52 33.88 2.37
CA VAL A 445 3.11 32.58 2.06
C VAL A 445 2.12 31.43 2.27
N ASN A 446 1.30 31.49 3.33
CA ASN A 446 0.42 30.40 3.77
C ASN A 446 -0.99 30.43 3.19
N ILE A 447 -1.56 31.62 2.92
CA ILE A 447 -2.94 31.73 2.41
C ILE A 447 -2.92 31.86 0.88
N HIS A 448 -1.98 32.62 0.35
CA HIS A 448 -1.95 32.95 -1.08
C HIS A 448 -1.09 32.00 -1.92
N TYR A 449 -0.83 30.78 -1.43
CA TYR A 449 0.02 29.79 -2.11
C TYR A 449 -0.55 29.37 -3.48
N GLU A 450 -1.86 29.44 -3.70
CA GLU A 450 -2.49 29.08 -4.99
C GLU A 450 -1.93 29.90 -6.16
N GLU A 451 -1.55 31.16 -5.91
CA GLU A 451 -0.94 32.02 -6.92
C GLU A 451 0.45 31.54 -7.36
N LEU A 452 1.11 30.68 -6.58
CA LEU A 452 2.41 30.08 -6.91
C LEU A 452 2.28 28.85 -7.80
N VAL A 453 1.11 28.21 -7.78
CA VAL A 453 0.83 27.05 -8.62
C VAL A 453 0.59 27.51 -10.05
N VAL A 454 1.39 26.99 -10.99
CA VAL A 454 1.22 27.21 -12.42
C VAL A 454 1.14 25.85 -13.12
N ASP A 455 0.04 25.59 -13.82
CA ASP A 455 -0.19 24.33 -14.55
C ASP A 455 0.00 23.08 -13.68
N LYS A 456 1.04 22.27 -13.96
CA LYS A 456 1.34 20.98 -13.32
C LYS A 456 2.48 21.08 -12.29
N THR A 457 2.78 22.27 -11.78
CA THR A 457 3.92 22.54 -10.87
C THR A 457 3.60 22.37 -9.39
N HIS A 458 2.47 21.75 -9.03
CA HIS A 458 2.12 21.44 -7.64
C HIS A 458 3.26 20.78 -6.86
N ASP A 459 4.04 19.92 -7.51
CA ASP A 459 5.17 19.23 -6.87
C ASP A 459 6.26 20.21 -6.39
N GLN A 460 6.38 21.42 -6.96
CA GLN A 460 7.38 22.45 -6.63
C GLN A 460 6.87 23.55 -5.68
N LEU A 461 5.70 23.38 -5.08
CA LEU A 461 5.06 24.39 -4.24
C LEU A 461 5.96 24.86 -3.10
N LEU A 462 6.67 23.93 -2.43
CA LEU A 462 7.58 24.25 -1.34
C LEU A 462 8.68 25.22 -1.78
N SER A 463 9.40 24.91 -2.87
CA SER A 463 10.42 25.81 -3.42
C SER A 463 9.85 27.18 -3.81
N ALA A 464 8.66 27.22 -4.39
CA ALA A 464 8.01 28.47 -4.76
C ALA A 464 7.64 29.32 -3.54
N GLN A 465 7.18 28.70 -2.45
CA GLN A 465 6.90 29.37 -1.18
C GLN A 465 8.19 29.91 -0.54
N VAL A 466 9.28 29.13 -0.53
CA VAL A 466 10.60 29.59 -0.05
C VAL A 466 11.10 30.77 -0.89
N GLN A 467 10.91 30.74 -2.21
CA GLN A 467 11.28 31.87 -3.07
C GLN A 467 10.45 33.11 -2.77
N ARG A 468 9.13 32.95 -2.60
CA ARG A 468 8.24 34.04 -2.21
C ARG A 468 8.66 34.63 -0.88
N LEU A 469 9.04 33.79 0.07
CA LEU A 469 9.52 34.21 1.38
C LEU A 469 10.81 35.05 1.27
N LEU A 470 11.78 34.66 0.42
CA LEU A 470 12.98 35.47 0.15
C LEU A 470 12.62 36.85 -0.42
N VAL A 471 11.68 36.88 -1.37
CA VAL A 471 11.20 38.14 -1.98
C VAL A 471 10.48 39.02 -0.97
N ALA A 472 9.61 38.44 -0.14
CA ALA A 472 8.85 39.15 0.89
C ALA A 472 9.77 39.66 1.99
N PHE A 473 10.80 38.90 2.38
CA PHE A 473 11.81 39.33 3.36
C PHE A 473 12.62 40.52 2.85
N ASP A 474 13.02 40.51 1.58
CA ASP A 474 13.67 41.66 0.95
C ASP A 474 12.79 42.92 1.00
N VAL A 475 11.49 42.78 0.69
CA VAL A 475 10.54 43.90 0.76
C VAL A 475 10.37 44.36 2.20
N TYR A 476 10.28 43.43 3.17
CA TYR A 476 10.13 43.74 4.58
C TYR A 476 11.27 44.65 5.06
N LEU A 477 12.51 44.29 4.73
CA LEU A 477 13.72 45.03 5.11
C LEU A 477 13.84 46.38 4.38
N GLU A 478 13.52 46.44 3.09
CA GLU A 478 13.60 47.68 2.30
C GLU A 478 12.51 48.71 2.67
N THR A 479 11.36 48.24 3.14
CA THR A 479 10.24 49.08 3.58
C THR A 479 10.28 49.42 5.06
N GLU A 480 11.23 48.86 5.80
CA GLU A 480 11.42 49.22 7.19
C GLU A 480 12.12 50.58 7.30
N THR A 481 11.47 51.52 7.98
CA THR A 481 12.06 52.83 8.26
C THR A 481 13.04 52.68 9.42
N LEU A 482 14.33 52.57 9.11
CA LEU A 482 15.41 52.71 10.08
C LEU A 482 15.44 54.14 10.64
N ASP A 483 15.79 54.27 11.92
CA ASP A 483 16.11 55.57 12.53
C ASP A 483 17.17 56.29 11.70
N LEU A 484 16.91 57.56 11.37
CA LEU A 484 17.72 58.42 10.49
C LEU A 484 19.17 58.65 10.96
N THR A 485 19.55 58.09 12.10
CA THR A 485 20.85 58.25 12.76
C THR A 485 21.84 57.11 12.49
N ALA A 486 21.40 56.00 11.89
CA ALA A 486 22.26 54.88 11.52
C ALA A 486 22.48 54.81 9.99
N PRO A 487 23.68 54.41 9.51
CA PRO A 487 23.89 54.18 8.08
C PRO A 487 22.91 53.11 7.58
N VAL A 488 22.31 53.36 6.41
CA VAL A 488 21.36 52.44 5.77
C VAL A 488 22.12 51.16 5.41
N GLU A 489 22.01 50.15 6.28
CA GLU A 489 22.67 48.85 6.09
C GLU A 489 22.10 48.08 4.88
N ILE A 490 20.85 48.39 4.49
CA ILE A 490 20.11 47.65 3.47
C ILE A 490 19.62 48.61 2.36
N PRO A 491 20.18 48.55 1.14
CA PRO A 491 19.78 49.44 0.05
C PRO A 491 18.38 49.10 -0.47
N LYS A 492 17.63 50.15 -0.85
CA LYS A 492 16.31 50.05 -1.49
C LYS A 492 16.48 49.85 -2.99
N GLU A 493 16.19 48.64 -3.47
CA GLU A 493 16.37 48.30 -4.89
C GLU A 493 15.03 48.03 -5.59
N LYS A 494 13.98 47.67 -4.83
CA LYS A 494 12.68 47.32 -5.38
C LYS A 494 11.82 48.55 -5.66
N VAL A 495 11.10 48.52 -6.78
CA VAL A 495 10.18 49.60 -7.16
C VAL A 495 8.87 49.45 -6.37
N ILE A 496 8.73 50.30 -5.35
CA ILE A 496 7.60 50.29 -4.41
C ILE A 496 6.89 51.66 -4.51
N PRO A 497 5.80 51.78 -5.28
CA PRO A 497 5.10 53.06 -5.50
C PRO A 497 4.44 53.62 -4.24
N ARG A 498 4.06 52.76 -3.28
CA ARG A 498 3.49 53.17 -1.98
C ARG A 498 4.05 52.26 -0.89
N MET A 499 4.61 52.82 0.18
CA MET A 499 5.24 52.02 1.25
C MET A 499 4.25 51.44 2.27
N TYR A 500 3.14 52.15 2.54
CA TYR A 500 2.15 51.73 3.54
C TYR A 500 0.71 52.00 3.07
N ARG A 501 -0.23 51.10 3.40
CA ARG A 501 -1.68 51.28 3.16
C ARG A 501 -2.50 50.87 4.38
N GLY A 502 -3.64 51.54 4.58
CA GLY A 502 -4.63 51.18 5.59
C GLY A 502 -4.23 51.49 7.05
N PRO A 503 -5.12 51.17 8.01
CA PRO A 503 -4.92 51.46 9.43
C PRO A 503 -3.76 50.67 10.06
N SER A 504 -3.49 49.45 9.56
CA SER A 504 -2.38 48.59 10.02
C SER A 504 -1.03 48.98 9.42
N ARG A 505 -0.98 49.97 8.51
CA ARG A 505 0.21 50.33 7.73
C ARG A 505 0.80 49.12 6.98
N SER A 506 -0.05 48.38 6.28
CA SER A 506 0.37 47.15 5.59
C SER A 506 1.44 47.39 4.53
N LYS A 507 2.39 46.46 4.44
CA LYS A 507 3.51 46.49 3.50
C LYS A 507 3.12 45.88 2.13
N PRO A 508 3.74 46.30 1.03
CA PRO A 508 3.38 45.82 -0.32
C PRO A 508 4.09 44.52 -0.70
N TYR A 509 3.54 43.37 -0.31
CA TYR A 509 4.15 42.07 -0.61
C TYR A 509 3.78 41.48 -1.98
N LYS A 510 2.72 41.98 -2.65
CA LYS A 510 2.24 41.42 -3.92
C LYS A 510 3.08 41.90 -5.10
N TYR A 511 3.76 40.99 -5.78
CA TYR A 511 4.51 41.29 -7.00
C TYR A 511 3.63 41.19 -8.25
N VAL A 512 3.70 42.19 -9.13
CA VAL A 512 3.00 42.20 -10.42
C VAL A 512 4.04 42.03 -11.54
N PRO A 513 4.14 40.85 -12.18
CA PRO A 513 5.19 40.57 -13.17
C PRO A 513 5.16 41.49 -14.40
N GLU A 514 3.97 41.90 -14.85
CA GLU A 514 3.78 42.74 -16.05
C GLU A 514 4.39 44.13 -15.91
N LEU A 515 4.36 44.67 -14.69
CA LEU A 515 4.79 46.03 -14.37
C LEU A 515 6.07 46.06 -13.53
N ALA A 516 6.59 44.90 -13.12
CA ALA A 516 7.75 44.73 -12.25
C ALA A 516 7.71 45.57 -10.95
N VAL A 517 6.52 45.76 -10.39
CA VAL A 517 6.28 46.56 -9.18
C VAL A 517 5.64 45.74 -8.07
N PHE A 518 5.93 46.16 -6.84
CA PHE A 518 5.30 45.63 -5.64
C PHE A 518 4.11 46.50 -5.25
N THR A 519 2.96 45.86 -5.05
CA THR A 519 1.70 46.50 -4.69
C THR A 519 1.18 45.93 -3.36
N GLN A 520 0.35 46.69 -2.66
CA GLN A 520 -0.41 46.13 -1.54
C GLN A 520 -1.51 45.22 -2.04
N ARG A 521 -1.92 44.27 -1.19
CA ARG A 521 -3.20 43.61 -1.39
C ARG A 521 -4.37 44.57 -1.20
#